data_AF-A7A7M9-F1
#
_entry.id   AF-A7A7M9-F1
#
_cell.length_a   1.000
_cell.length_b   1.000
_cell.length_c   1.000
_cell.angle_alpha   90.00
_cell.angle_beta   90.00
_cell.angle_gamma   90.00
#
_symmetry.space_group_name_H-M   'P 1'
#
loop_
_entity.id
_entity.type
_entity.pdbx_description
1 polymer ?
#
loop_
_entity_poly.entity_id
_entity_poly.type
_entity_poly.pdbx_seq_one_letter_code
_entity_poly.pdbx_strand_id
1 'polypeptide(L)'
;MEEHFYLVFPLLAWWLMRRSSKTALFVAICTAVVLGGVALRAGVWLHDFKTEGPVGESARSWFAEDIYFPTWNRLDGLLAGVVLASLKTFRAQWWRRAQGYANAALLVGLGLLAVAMWLFRARTGLLANAIGWPVLAAGFALLVFAGASRTSWIGRWSIPGMAWLAATSYSLYLVHKGVFHMVDDSVG
;
A
#
# COMPACT_ATOMS: atom_id res chain seq x y z
N MET A 1 -16.25 -6.15 -5.22
CA MET A 1 -14.94 -6.68 -4.71
C MET A 1 -14.18 -5.62 -3.92
N GLU A 2 -14.16 -4.35 -4.34
CA GLU A 2 -13.54 -3.26 -3.55
C GLU A 2 -14.36 -2.86 -2.32
N GLU A 3 -15.67 -3.15 -2.25
CA GLU A 3 -16.50 -2.77 -1.09
C GLU A 3 -16.03 -3.38 0.25
N HIS A 4 -15.54 -4.63 0.22
CA HIS A 4 -15.07 -5.31 1.44
C HIS A 4 -13.83 -4.62 2.02
N PHE A 5 -12.97 -4.08 1.15
CA PHE A 5 -11.80 -3.29 1.54
C PHE A 5 -12.21 -2.06 2.35
N TYR A 6 -13.28 -1.37 1.95
CA TYR A 6 -13.75 -0.14 2.59
C TYR A 6 -14.46 -0.36 3.93
N LEU A 7 -15.02 -1.55 4.18
CA LEU A 7 -15.59 -1.91 5.49
C LEU A 7 -14.54 -2.46 6.46
N VAL A 8 -13.61 -3.27 5.95
CA VAL A 8 -12.54 -3.87 6.75
C VAL A 8 -11.54 -2.82 7.20
N PHE A 9 -11.25 -1.81 6.38
CA PHE A 9 -10.33 -0.71 6.69
C PHE A 9 -10.66 0.06 7.99
N PRO A 10 -11.86 0.67 8.16
CA PRO A 10 -12.18 1.45 9.35
C PRO A 10 -12.22 0.58 10.61
N LEU A 11 -12.64 -0.68 10.50
CA LEU A 11 -12.63 -1.64 11.61
C LEU A 11 -11.21 -2.02 12.04
N LEU A 12 -10.31 -2.32 11.08
CA LEU A 12 -8.90 -2.59 11.34
C LEU A 12 -8.21 -1.37 11.94
N ALA A 13 -8.42 -0.19 11.37
CA ALA A 13 -7.86 1.06 11.86
C ALA A 13 -8.32 1.32 13.31
N TRP A 14 -9.63 1.23 13.58
CA TRP A 14 -10.18 1.40 14.92
C TRP A 14 -9.61 0.38 15.92
N TRP A 15 -9.54 -0.89 15.54
CA TRP A 15 -9.02 -1.96 16.39
C TRP A 15 -7.51 -1.79 16.70
N LEU A 16 -6.69 -1.46 15.69
CA LEU A 16 -5.27 -1.15 15.89
C LEU A 16 -5.08 0.10 16.76
N MET A 17 -5.90 1.14 16.56
CA MET A 17 -5.84 2.37 17.34
C MET A 17 -6.10 2.11 18.82
N ARG A 18 -7.03 1.21 19.19
CA ARG A 18 -7.29 0.83 20.60
C ARG A 18 -6.12 0.10 21.27
N ARG A 19 -5.24 -0.55 20.49
CA ARG A 19 -4.08 -1.31 21.00
C ARG A 19 -2.77 -0.53 20.96
N SER A 20 -2.76 0.67 20.38
CA SER A 20 -1.59 1.53 20.17
C SER A 20 -0.85 1.98 21.44
N SER A 21 -1.51 1.87 22.60
CA SER A 21 -0.93 2.15 23.92
C SER A 21 0.22 1.20 24.28
N LYS A 22 0.19 -0.06 23.79
CA LYS A 22 1.27 -1.03 23.98
C LYS A 22 2.13 -1.12 22.71
N THR A 23 3.24 -0.37 22.67
CA THR A 23 4.16 -0.29 21.52
C THR A 23 4.53 -1.66 20.96
N ALA A 24 4.96 -2.58 21.83
CA ALA A 24 5.45 -3.88 21.42
C ALA A 24 4.36 -4.73 20.75
N LEU A 25 3.14 -4.70 21.29
CA LEU A 25 2.00 -5.42 20.71
C LEU A 25 1.61 -4.83 19.35
N PHE A 26 1.58 -3.50 19.24
CA PHE A 26 1.29 -2.83 17.98
C PHE A 26 2.30 -3.18 16.89
N VAL A 27 3.60 -3.13 17.22
CA VAL A 27 4.68 -3.51 16.30
C VAL A 27 4.55 -4.99 15.91
N ALA A 28 4.34 -5.89 16.88
CA ALA A 28 4.17 -7.32 16.62
C ALA A 28 3.01 -7.62 15.66
N ILE A 29 1.87 -6.95 15.84
CA ILE A 29 0.71 -7.07 14.93
C ILE A 29 1.07 -6.59 13.52
N CYS A 30 1.70 -5.41 13.40
CA CYS A 30 2.09 -4.88 12.09
C CYS A 30 3.06 -5.83 11.39
N THR A 31 4.08 -6.32 12.09
CA THR A 31 5.04 -7.28 11.56
C THR A 31 4.36 -8.59 11.15
N ALA A 32 3.43 -9.10 11.97
CA ALA A 32 2.68 -10.32 11.65
C ALA A 32 1.82 -10.16 10.40
N VAL A 33 1.18 -9.00 10.21
CA VAL A 33 0.36 -8.73 9.01
C VAL A 33 1.24 -8.68 7.76
N VAL A 34 2.37 -7.98 7.80
CA VAL A 34 3.29 -7.89 6.64
C VAL A 34 3.89 -9.26 6.32
N LEU A 35 4.48 -9.93 7.31
CA LEU A 35 5.11 -11.23 7.10
C LEU A 35 4.09 -12.30 6.71
N GLY A 36 2.89 -12.27 7.31
CA GLY A 36 1.78 -13.14 6.94
C GLY A 36 1.33 -12.91 5.50
N GLY A 37 1.22 -11.65 5.06
CA GLY A 37 0.90 -11.30 3.67
C GLY A 37 1.99 -11.73 2.67
N VAL A 38 3.26 -11.56 3.03
CA VAL A 38 4.40 -12.06 2.23
C VAL A 38 4.35 -13.58 2.11
N ALA A 39 4.17 -14.29 3.22
CA ALA A 39 4.13 -15.74 3.25
C ALA A 39 2.94 -16.30 2.47
N LEU A 40 1.75 -15.71 2.63
CA LEU A 40 0.55 -16.06 1.87
C LEU A 40 0.79 -15.91 0.37
N ARG A 41 1.27 -14.75 -0.09
CA ARG A 41 1.52 -14.52 -1.52
C ARG A 41 2.60 -15.44 -2.09
N ALA A 42 3.66 -15.68 -1.33
CA ALA A 42 4.70 -16.63 -1.74
C ALA A 42 4.14 -18.06 -1.83
N GLY A 43 3.31 -18.46 -0.88
CA GLY A 43 2.65 -19.77 -0.86
C GLY A 43 1.69 -19.97 -2.03
N VAL A 44 0.79 -19.01 -2.27
CA VAL A 44 -0.15 -18.98 -3.41
C VAL A 44 0.62 -19.05 -4.72
N TRP A 45 1.63 -18.18 -4.90
CA TRP A 45 2.44 -18.19 -6.12
C TRP A 45 3.15 -19.53 -6.35
N LEU A 46 3.77 -20.10 -5.31
CA LEU A 46 4.48 -21.38 -5.42
C LEU A 46 3.54 -22.56 -5.67
N HIS A 47 2.32 -22.51 -5.13
CA HIS A 47 1.30 -23.51 -5.35
C HIS A 47 0.80 -23.44 -6.80
N ASP A 48 0.33 -22.27 -7.23
CA ASP A 48 -0.33 -22.10 -8.52
C ASP A 48 0.65 -22.22 -9.69
N PHE A 49 1.89 -21.75 -9.52
CA PHE A 49 2.96 -21.97 -10.50
C PHE A 49 3.25 -23.47 -10.70
N LYS A 50 3.10 -24.31 -9.66
CA LYS A 50 3.31 -25.77 -9.77
C LYS A 50 2.10 -26.48 -10.38
N THR A 51 0.88 -26.04 -10.08
CA THR A 51 -0.34 -26.72 -10.53
C THR A 51 -0.76 -26.29 -11.94
N GLU A 52 -0.59 -25.02 -12.28
CA GLU A 52 -1.08 -24.44 -13.54
C GLU A 52 0.04 -23.97 -14.47
N GLY A 53 1.30 -23.96 -14.00
CA GLY A 53 2.46 -23.56 -14.79
C GLY A 53 2.68 -22.04 -14.82
N PRO A 54 3.55 -21.55 -15.73
CA PRO A 54 3.90 -20.14 -15.83
C PRO A 54 2.70 -19.23 -16.12
N VAL A 55 2.72 -18.04 -15.52
CA VAL A 55 1.70 -17.01 -15.76
C VAL A 55 1.66 -16.63 -17.23
N GLY A 56 0.51 -16.83 -17.88
CA GLY A 56 0.28 -16.54 -19.31
C GLY A 56 0.16 -17.77 -20.20
N GLU A 57 0.60 -18.94 -19.70
CA GLU A 57 0.39 -20.24 -20.37
C GLU A 57 -0.72 -21.06 -19.69
N SER A 58 -1.16 -20.64 -18.50
CA SER A 58 -2.25 -21.25 -17.75
C SER A 58 -3.62 -20.94 -18.37
N ALA A 59 -4.51 -21.93 -18.42
CA ALA A 59 -5.89 -21.78 -18.91
C ALA A 59 -6.71 -20.79 -18.05
N ARG A 60 -6.36 -20.67 -16.76
CA ARG A 60 -6.94 -19.73 -15.80
C ARG A 60 -5.92 -18.62 -15.51
N SER A 61 -6.41 -17.39 -15.32
CA SER A 61 -5.58 -16.25 -14.95
C SER A 61 -5.37 -16.19 -13.43
N TRP A 62 -4.84 -17.27 -12.85
CA TRP A 62 -4.61 -17.41 -11.40
C TRP A 62 -3.82 -16.24 -10.81
N PHE A 63 -2.90 -15.67 -11.59
CA PHE A 63 -2.18 -14.45 -11.20
C PHE A 63 -3.13 -13.27 -10.93
N ALA A 64 -4.10 -13.03 -11.82
CA ALA A 64 -5.05 -11.95 -11.65
C ALA A 64 -5.99 -12.26 -10.49
N GLU A 65 -6.51 -13.48 -10.44
CA GLU A 65 -7.54 -13.90 -9.50
C GLU A 65 -7.04 -14.03 -8.06
N ASP A 66 -5.88 -14.66 -7.84
CA ASP A 66 -5.41 -15.07 -6.51
C ASP A 66 -4.32 -14.15 -5.96
N ILE A 67 -3.65 -13.38 -6.84
CA ILE A 67 -2.58 -12.45 -6.45
C ILE A 67 -2.98 -10.99 -6.66
N TYR A 68 -3.57 -10.62 -7.80
CA TYR A 68 -3.75 -9.20 -8.12
C TYR A 68 -5.06 -8.58 -7.58
N PHE A 69 -6.18 -9.26 -7.76
CA PHE A 69 -7.49 -8.76 -7.34
C PHE A 69 -7.83 -8.90 -5.86
N PRO A 70 -7.31 -9.87 -5.09
CA PRO A 70 -7.80 -10.06 -3.74
C PRO A 70 -7.48 -8.94 -2.77
N THR A 71 -8.45 -8.69 -1.89
CA THR A 71 -8.42 -7.64 -0.87
C THR A 71 -7.23 -7.78 0.10
N TRP A 72 -6.85 -9.02 0.44
CA TRP A 72 -5.76 -9.29 1.38
C TRP A 72 -4.40 -8.82 0.88
N ASN A 73 -4.16 -8.83 -0.44
CA ASN A 73 -2.90 -8.34 -1.01
C ASN A 73 -2.77 -6.81 -1.00
N ARG A 74 -3.87 -6.10 -0.70
CA ARG A 74 -3.91 -4.63 -0.55
C ARG A 74 -3.70 -4.16 0.89
N LEU A 75 -3.60 -5.07 1.86
CA LEU A 75 -3.47 -4.74 3.28
C LEU A 75 -2.16 -4.04 3.63
N ASP A 76 -1.07 -4.29 2.91
CA ASP A 76 0.23 -3.67 3.18
C ASP A 76 0.17 -2.13 3.10
N GLY A 77 -0.47 -1.62 2.05
CA GLY A 77 -0.65 -0.18 1.84
C GLY A 77 -1.53 0.45 2.91
N LEU A 78 -2.63 -0.22 3.27
CA LEU A 78 -3.52 0.22 4.36
C LEU A 78 -2.78 0.28 5.69
N LEU A 79 -2.06 -0.79 6.02
CA LEU A 79 -1.30 -0.88 7.26
C LEU A 79 -0.28 0.24 7.34
N ALA A 80 0.45 0.52 6.26
CA ALA A 80 1.42 1.60 6.22
C ALA A 80 0.78 2.97 6.51
N GLY A 81 -0.40 3.24 5.92
CA GLY A 81 -1.19 4.45 6.21
C GLY A 81 -1.68 4.53 7.66
N VAL A 82 -2.22 3.43 8.19
CA VAL A 82 -2.71 3.36 9.59
C VAL A 82 -1.57 3.54 10.58
N VAL A 83 -0.40 2.97 10.32
CA VAL A 83 0.81 3.14 11.14
C VAL A 83 1.23 4.60 11.19
N LEU A 84 1.30 5.27 10.03
CA LEU A 84 1.62 6.70 9.97
C LEU A 84 0.60 7.56 10.70
N ALA A 85 -0.69 7.33 10.48
CA ALA A 85 -1.76 8.05 11.16
C ALA A 85 -1.71 7.84 12.69
N SER A 86 -1.47 6.61 13.13
CA SER A 86 -1.36 6.27 14.55
C SER A 86 -0.14 6.94 15.19
N LEU A 87 1.02 6.94 14.51
CA LEU A 87 2.22 7.64 14.99
C LEU A 87 1.99 9.14 15.11
N LYS A 88 1.34 9.75 14.13
CA LYS A 88 1.02 11.19 14.14
C LYS A 88 0.06 11.56 15.27
N THR A 89 -0.99 10.76 15.48
CA THR A 89 -2.06 11.06 16.46
C THR A 89 -1.67 10.72 17.89
N PHE A 90 -1.17 9.51 18.15
CA PHE A 90 -0.91 9.03 19.52
C PHE A 90 0.51 9.29 20.00
N ARG A 91 1.46 9.60 19.09
CA ARG A 91 2.88 9.80 19.42
C ARG A 91 3.43 11.08 18.81
N ALA A 92 2.72 12.19 18.98
CA ALA A 92 3.10 13.50 18.45
C ALA A 92 4.55 13.92 18.78
N GLN A 93 5.09 13.55 19.96
CA GLN A 93 6.49 13.85 20.29
C GLN A 93 7.49 13.04 19.46
N TRP A 94 7.23 11.75 19.23
CA TRP A 94 8.04 10.92 18.35
C TRP A 94 7.93 11.38 16.91
N TRP A 95 6.72 11.71 16.46
CA TRP A 95 6.48 12.30 15.14
C TRP A 95 7.34 13.55 14.92
N ARG A 96 7.30 14.51 15.86
CA ARG A 96 8.13 15.73 15.78
C ARG A 96 9.64 15.45 15.75
N ARG A 97 10.13 14.44 16.46
CA ARG A 97 11.54 14.04 16.39
C ARG A 97 11.88 13.43 15.03
N ALA A 98 11.05 12.52 14.54
CA ALA A 98 11.23 11.87 13.25
C ALA A 98 11.19 12.87 12.08
N GLN A 99 10.42 13.96 12.23
CA GLN A 99 10.32 15.04 11.24
C GLN A 99 11.67 15.72 10.95
N GLY A 100 12.63 15.69 11.87
CA GLY A 100 14.01 16.14 11.61
C GLY A 100 14.73 15.32 10.52
N TYR A 101 14.27 14.08 10.27
CA TYR A 101 14.81 13.18 9.25
C TYR A 101 13.93 13.14 7.98
N ALA A 102 13.02 14.09 7.78
CA ALA A 102 12.06 14.04 6.67
C ALA A 102 12.72 14.00 5.28
N ASN A 103 13.86 14.67 5.08
CA ASN A 103 14.62 14.58 3.82
C ASN A 103 15.31 13.23 3.63
N ALA A 104 15.82 12.64 4.70
CA ALA A 104 16.37 11.28 4.65
C ALA A 104 15.26 10.27 4.33
N ALA A 105 14.09 10.40 4.96
CA ALA A 105 12.92 9.59 4.66
C ALA A 105 12.47 9.75 3.19
N LEU A 106 12.52 10.96 2.64
CA LEU A 106 12.25 11.19 1.22
C LEU A 106 13.21 10.40 0.32
N LEU A 107 14.51 10.51 0.54
CA LEU A 107 15.53 9.81 -0.27
C LEU A 107 15.39 8.29 -0.16
N VAL A 108 15.19 7.78 1.06
CA VAL A 108 14.95 6.35 1.29
C VAL A 108 13.64 5.91 0.61
N GLY A 109 12.57 6.71 0.70
CA GLY A 109 11.31 6.44 0.02
C GLY A 109 11.46 6.33 -1.49
N LEU A 110 12.18 7.27 -2.12
CA LEU A 110 12.51 7.22 -3.55
C LEU A 110 13.35 5.99 -3.90
N GLY A 111 14.33 5.65 -3.06
CA GLY A 111 15.13 4.44 -3.21
C GLY A 111 14.28 3.16 -3.17
N LEU A 112 13.36 3.06 -2.21
CA LEU A 112 12.42 1.93 -2.12
C LEU A 112 11.48 1.87 -3.33
N LEU A 113 11.02 3.01 -3.85
CA LEU A 113 10.24 3.02 -5.09
C LEU A 113 11.08 2.51 -6.27
N ALA A 114 12.33 2.94 -6.39
CA ALA A 114 13.23 2.44 -7.44
C ALA A 114 13.45 0.91 -7.33
N VAL A 115 13.62 0.40 -6.10
CA VAL A 115 13.71 -1.05 -5.84
C VAL A 115 12.40 -1.76 -6.17
N ALA A 116 11.24 -1.19 -5.83
CA ALA A 116 9.95 -1.75 -6.19
C ALA A 116 9.79 -1.82 -7.71
N MET A 117 10.10 -0.73 -8.43
CA MET A 117 10.07 -0.68 -9.90
C MET A 117 11.03 -1.71 -10.51
N TRP A 118 12.19 -1.93 -9.90
CA TRP A 118 13.11 -2.98 -10.30
C TRP A 118 12.51 -4.38 -10.12
N LEU A 119 11.95 -4.67 -8.96
CA LEU A 119 11.30 -5.95 -8.66
C LEU A 119 10.15 -6.23 -9.64
N PHE A 120 9.32 -5.21 -9.93
CA PHE A 120 8.19 -5.33 -10.83
C PHE A 120 8.55 -5.43 -12.32
N ARG A 121 9.84 -5.37 -12.71
CA ARG A 121 10.25 -5.72 -14.10
C ARG A 121 9.83 -7.15 -14.45
N ALA A 122 9.97 -8.07 -13.50
CA ALA A 122 9.42 -9.41 -13.59
C ALA A 122 8.09 -9.45 -12.83
N ARG A 123 7.06 -8.76 -13.35
CA ARG A 123 5.76 -8.55 -12.67
C ARG A 123 5.13 -9.85 -12.15
N THR A 124 5.30 -10.94 -12.89
CA THR A 124 4.76 -12.26 -12.56
C THR A 124 5.71 -13.13 -11.75
N GLY A 125 6.91 -12.66 -11.43
CA GLY A 125 7.91 -13.40 -10.67
C GLY A 125 7.61 -13.48 -9.18
N LEU A 126 8.11 -14.53 -8.52
CA LEU A 126 7.91 -14.77 -7.10
C LEU A 126 8.30 -13.58 -6.22
N LEU A 127 9.48 -12.98 -6.46
CA LEU A 127 9.97 -11.86 -5.64
C LEU A 127 9.08 -10.62 -5.75
N ALA A 128 8.62 -10.28 -6.96
CA ALA A 128 7.72 -9.15 -7.17
C ALA A 128 6.41 -9.32 -6.40
N ASN A 129 5.88 -10.54 -6.38
CA ASN A 129 4.59 -10.84 -5.74
C ASN A 129 4.70 -11.10 -4.24
N ALA A 130 5.82 -11.63 -3.75
CA ALA A 130 6.04 -11.85 -2.33
C ALA A 130 6.37 -10.53 -1.61
N ILE A 131 7.38 -9.79 -2.08
CA ILE A 131 7.97 -8.65 -1.36
C ILE A 131 7.83 -7.30 -2.08
N GLY A 132 7.51 -7.28 -3.38
CA GLY A 132 7.40 -6.03 -4.13
C GLY A 132 6.32 -5.09 -3.58
N TRP A 133 5.18 -5.65 -3.17
CA TRP A 133 4.05 -4.87 -2.63
C TRP A 133 4.35 -4.22 -1.26
N PRO A 134 4.91 -4.91 -0.24
CA PRO A 134 5.35 -4.26 1.00
C PRO A 134 6.42 -3.19 0.78
N VAL A 135 7.38 -3.44 -0.12
CA VAL A 135 8.43 -2.47 -0.44
C VAL A 135 7.85 -1.22 -1.07
N LEU A 136 6.90 -1.38 -2.02
CA LEU A 136 6.18 -0.28 -2.64
C LEU A 136 5.37 0.52 -1.61
N ALA A 137 4.62 -0.17 -0.75
CA ALA A 137 3.84 0.45 0.32
C ALA A 137 4.72 1.24 1.30
N ALA A 138 5.87 0.69 1.70
CA ALA A 138 6.83 1.36 2.55
C ALA A 138 7.44 2.60 1.87
N GLY A 139 7.77 2.51 0.58
CA GLY A 139 8.24 3.64 -0.22
C GLY A 139 7.23 4.79 -0.21
N PHE A 140 5.96 4.52 -0.54
CA PHE A 140 4.90 5.53 -0.50
C PHE A 140 4.67 6.09 0.91
N ALA A 141 4.70 5.26 1.95
CA ALA A 141 4.55 5.71 3.33
C ALA A 141 5.65 6.72 3.72
N LEU A 142 6.91 6.46 3.33
CA LEU A 142 8.00 7.40 3.58
C LEU A 142 7.84 8.71 2.80
N LEU A 143 7.34 8.66 1.56
CA LEU A 143 7.04 9.87 0.80
C LEU A 143 5.92 10.69 1.45
N VAL A 144 4.85 10.04 1.91
CA VAL A 144 3.76 10.70 2.66
C VAL A 144 4.28 11.31 3.95
N PHE A 145 5.13 10.58 4.68
CA PHE A 145 5.78 11.09 5.89
C PHE A 145 6.60 12.35 5.61
N ALA A 146 7.41 12.33 4.56
CA ALA A 146 8.21 13.47 4.14
C ALA A 146 7.34 14.64 3.68
N GLY A 147 6.29 14.39 2.89
CA GLY A 147 5.36 15.42 2.41
C GLY A 147 4.53 16.08 3.52
N ALA A 148 4.25 15.36 4.60
CA ALA A 148 3.58 15.90 5.79
C ALA A 148 4.47 16.87 6.60
N SER A 149 5.76 16.97 6.26
CA SER A 149 6.73 17.84 6.93
C SER A 149 6.86 19.20 6.25
N ARG A 150 6.64 20.29 6.99
CA ARG A 150 6.98 21.65 6.52
C ARG A 150 8.48 21.88 6.36
N THR A 151 9.31 21.05 6.99
CA THR A 151 10.78 21.15 6.96
C THR A 151 11.41 20.31 5.85
N SER A 152 10.65 19.44 5.17
CA SER A 152 11.17 18.66 4.05
C SER A 152 11.24 19.46 2.76
N TRP A 153 12.06 18.99 1.83
CA TRP A 153 12.21 19.64 0.53
C TRP A 153 10.93 19.73 -0.28
N ILE A 154 10.02 18.76 -0.12
CA ILE A 154 8.74 18.71 -0.83
C ILE A 154 7.65 19.42 -0.03
N GLY A 155 7.55 19.18 1.28
CA GLY A 155 6.47 19.74 2.10
C GLY A 155 6.67 21.21 2.48
N ARG A 156 7.83 21.82 2.20
CA ARG A 156 8.02 23.28 2.26
C ARG A 156 7.27 24.03 1.15
N TRP A 157 6.95 23.37 0.03
CA TRP A 157 6.25 23.99 -1.10
C TRP A 157 4.75 23.71 -0.97
N SER A 158 3.96 24.74 -0.68
CA SER A 158 2.50 24.65 -0.76
C SER A 158 2.05 25.04 -2.16
N ILE A 159 1.90 24.04 -3.03
CA ILE A 159 1.31 24.25 -4.37
C ILE A 159 -0.20 24.42 -4.19
N PRO A 160 -0.78 25.57 -4.56
CA PRO A 160 -2.22 25.78 -4.48
C PRO A 160 -2.96 24.77 -5.36
N GLY A 161 -4.12 24.29 -4.90
CA GLY A 161 -4.94 23.31 -5.65
C GLY A 161 -4.56 21.84 -5.45
N MET A 162 -3.36 21.52 -4.96
CA MET A 162 -2.97 20.12 -4.69
C MET A 162 -3.84 19.44 -3.63
N ALA A 163 -4.33 20.20 -2.64
CA ALA A 163 -5.26 19.68 -1.64
C ALA A 163 -6.61 19.30 -2.25
N TRP A 164 -7.11 20.10 -3.20
CA TRP A 164 -8.34 19.82 -3.93
C TRP A 164 -8.16 18.61 -4.86
N LEU A 165 -7.06 18.57 -5.62
CA LEU A 165 -6.72 17.41 -6.46
C LEU A 165 -6.64 16.14 -5.62
N ALA A 166 -5.97 16.16 -4.47
CA ALA A 166 -5.87 15.00 -3.58
C ALA A 166 -7.24 14.56 -3.04
N ALA A 167 -8.10 15.51 -2.65
CA ALA A 167 -9.45 15.21 -2.17
C ALA A 167 -10.33 14.60 -3.27
N THR A 168 -10.26 15.12 -4.49
CA THR A 168 -11.07 14.65 -5.62
C THR A 168 -10.51 13.36 -6.25
N SER A 169 -9.21 13.09 -6.11
CA SER A 169 -8.56 11.89 -6.67
C SER A 169 -9.23 10.59 -6.21
N TYR A 170 -9.66 10.53 -4.95
CA TYR A 170 -10.34 9.36 -4.41
C TYR A 170 -11.72 9.15 -5.04
N SER A 171 -12.52 10.22 -5.16
CA SER A 171 -13.81 10.17 -5.85
C SER A 171 -13.66 9.79 -7.32
N LEU A 172 -12.64 10.33 -8.00
CA LEU A 172 -12.34 9.99 -9.39
C LEU A 172 -11.95 8.51 -9.55
N TYR A 173 -11.13 7.99 -8.64
CA TYR A 173 -10.76 6.57 -8.61
C TYR A 173 -11.97 5.66 -8.40
N LEU A 174 -12.97 6.04 -7.61
CA LEU A 174 -14.17 5.22 -7.45
C LEU A 174 -15.04 5.19 -8.71
N VAL A 175 -15.13 6.33 -9.41
CA VAL A 175 -16.04 6.48 -10.56
C VAL A 175 -15.43 5.93 -11.86
N HIS A 176 -14.10 5.96 -12.03
CA HIS A 176 -13.49 5.64 -13.33
C HIS A 176 -13.83 4.25 -13.85
N LYS A 177 -13.88 3.21 -13.00
CA LYS A 177 -14.22 1.84 -13.44
C LYS A 177 -15.66 1.74 -13.92
N GLY A 178 -16.60 2.40 -13.24
CA GLY A 178 -18.01 2.43 -13.65
C GLY A 178 -18.16 3.13 -14.99
N VAL A 179 -17.52 4.29 -15.16
CA VAL A 179 -17.54 5.04 -16.42
C VAL A 179 -16.89 4.25 -17.56
N PHE A 180 -15.75 3.58 -17.32
CA PHE A 180 -15.14 2.73 -18.33
C PHE A 180 -16.08 1.62 -18.80
N HIS A 181 -16.76 0.95 -17.88
CA HIS A 181 -17.72 -0.10 -18.22
C HIS A 181 -18.90 0.46 -19.04
N MET A 182 -19.44 1.62 -18.64
CA MET A 182 -20.53 2.28 -19.37
C MET A 182 -20.12 2.76 -20.77
N VAL A 183 -18.87 3.19 -20.95
CA VAL A 183 -18.34 3.57 -22.27
C VAL A 183 -18.12 2.35 -23.14
N ASP A 184 -17.60 1.25 -22.58
CA ASP A 184 -17.41 -0.01 -23.29
C ASP A 184 -18.76 -0.56 -23.79
N ASP A 185 -19.79 -0.56 -22.94
CA ASP A 185 -21.15 -1.00 -23.28
C ASP A 185 -21.87 -0.11 -24.31
N SER A 186 -21.45 1.14 -24.50
CA SER A 186 -22.11 2.11 -25.40
C SER A 186 -21.38 2.32 -26.73
N VAL A 187 -20.12 1.90 -26.83
CA VAL A 187 -19.28 2.07 -28.03
C VAL A 187 -18.86 0.71 -28.62
N GLY A 188 -18.99 -0.40 -27.87
CA GLY A 188 -18.85 -1.78 -28.34
C GLY A 188 -20.16 -2.39 -28.83
#